data_AF-A0A8D2LT15-F1
#
_entry.id   AF-A0A8D2LT15-F1
#
_cell.length_a   1.000
_cell.length_b   1.000
_cell.length_c   1.000
_cell.angle_alpha   90.00
_cell.angle_beta   90.00
_cell.angle_gamma   90.00
#
_symmetry.space_group_name_H-M   'P 1'
#
loop_
_entity.id
_entity.type
_entity.pdbx_description
1 polymer ?
#
loop_
_entity_poly.entity_id
_entity_poly.type
_entity_poly.pdbx_seq_one_letter_code
_entity_poly.pdbx_strand_id
1 'polypeptide(L)'
;LLGLACPGCAACTDPAGPGRRGSPGGMPGPVSTAPTPSGRLSIPEIIRKKRDGQKLWEEEIRYFVQAVASRAMKDGQIGALLMAIRLRGMEPDETLVLTREMASSGRMLAWPEKWRGLLVDKHSTGGVGDKVSLPLVPALAACGCKVSDCWWGCQI
;
A
#
# COMPACT_ATOMS: atom_id res chain seq x y z
N LEU A 1 -34.23 23.26 -19.61
CA LEU A 1 -33.30 24.41 -19.58
C LEU A 1 -32.29 24.14 -18.48
N LEU A 2 -30.98 23.98 -18.66
CA LEU A 2 -30.09 24.01 -19.81
C LEU A 2 -29.22 22.75 -19.71
N GLY A 3 -29.09 22.02 -20.82
CA GLY A 3 -28.12 20.94 -20.95
C GLY A 3 -26.77 21.49 -21.38
N LEU A 4 -25.70 20.94 -20.82
CA LEU A 4 -24.37 20.96 -21.43
C LEU A 4 -23.81 19.54 -21.28
N ALA A 5 -24.00 18.78 -22.35
CA ALA A 5 -23.36 17.51 -22.59
C ALA A 5 -21.86 17.73 -22.79
N CYS A 6 -21.05 16.83 -22.22
CA CYS A 6 -19.62 16.77 -22.46
C CYS A 6 -19.39 16.15 -23.87
N PRO A 7 -18.73 16.84 -24.81
CA PRO A 7 -18.48 16.28 -26.13
C PRO A 7 -17.29 15.32 -26.05
N GLY A 8 -17.53 14.02 -26.24
CA GLY A 8 -16.45 13.07 -26.50
C GLY A 8 -16.62 11.63 -25.99
N CYS A 9 -17.63 11.31 -25.17
CA CYS A 9 -17.78 9.96 -24.64
C CYS A 9 -18.82 9.15 -25.42
N ALA A 10 -18.41 8.63 -26.59
CA ALA A 10 -19.20 7.66 -27.36
C ALA A 10 -19.02 6.24 -26.76
N ALA A 11 -19.70 5.93 -25.66
CA ALA A 11 -19.77 4.54 -25.17
C ALA A 11 -20.90 4.22 -24.17
N CYS A 12 -21.76 5.16 -23.78
CA CYS A 12 -22.73 4.93 -22.69
C CYS A 12 -24.20 4.97 -23.17
N THR A 13 -24.57 4.00 -24.01
CA THR A 13 -25.95 3.54 -24.31
C THR A 13 -25.77 2.09 -24.80
N ASP A 14 -26.30 1.01 -24.25
CA ASP A 14 -27.54 0.73 -23.50
C ASP A 14 -27.43 -0.69 -22.86
N PRO A 15 -28.41 -1.14 -22.07
CA PRO A 15 -28.39 -2.37 -21.27
C PRO A 15 -28.97 -3.64 -21.94
N ALA A 16 -28.53 -4.82 -21.47
CA ALA A 16 -29.18 -6.14 -21.46
C ALA A 16 -29.40 -7.00 -22.76
N GLY A 17 -28.62 -8.11 -22.87
CA GLY A 17 -28.95 -9.48 -23.36
C GLY A 17 -29.05 -9.75 -24.88
N PRO A 18 -29.03 -11.01 -25.42
CA PRO A 18 -29.05 -12.36 -24.81
C PRO A 18 -27.98 -13.38 -25.34
N GLY A 19 -27.88 -14.57 -24.73
CA GLY A 19 -26.73 -15.50 -24.84
C GLY A 19 -26.75 -16.64 -25.88
N ARG A 20 -25.78 -17.57 -25.77
CA ARG A 20 -25.77 -18.92 -26.40
C ARG A 20 -24.98 -19.97 -25.57
N ARG A 21 -25.68 -21.08 -25.28
CA ARG A 21 -25.34 -22.54 -25.15
C ARG A 21 -23.86 -22.95 -25.39
N GLY A 22 -23.19 -23.92 -24.76
CA GLY A 22 -23.46 -24.96 -23.74
C GLY A 22 -22.49 -26.17 -23.90
N SER A 23 -21.84 -26.62 -22.80
CA SER A 23 -21.25 -27.96 -22.45
C SER A 23 -20.11 -28.61 -23.29
N PRO A 24 -19.34 -29.63 -22.80
CA PRO A 24 -19.50 -30.45 -21.58
C PRO A 24 -18.22 -30.59 -20.71
N GLY A 25 -18.34 -31.35 -19.62
CA GLY A 25 -17.35 -31.49 -18.56
C GLY A 25 -16.04 -32.21 -18.91
N GLY A 26 -15.09 -32.00 -18.01
CA GLY A 26 -13.83 -32.73 -17.91
C GLY A 26 -13.21 -32.35 -16.56
N MET A 27 -13.28 -33.26 -15.59
CA MET A 27 -12.57 -33.11 -14.31
C MET A 27 -11.09 -33.39 -14.58
N PRO A 28 -10.15 -32.46 -14.32
CA PRO A 28 -8.75 -32.84 -14.30
C PRO A 28 -8.39 -33.34 -12.90
N GLY A 29 -7.97 -34.60 -12.83
CA GLY A 29 -7.38 -35.24 -11.67
C GLY A 29 -6.01 -34.64 -11.25
N PRO A 30 -5.30 -35.31 -10.33
CA PRO A 30 -4.26 -34.68 -9.52
C PRO A 30 -3.00 -34.42 -10.34
N VAL A 31 -2.60 -33.15 -10.44
CA VAL A 31 -1.30 -32.77 -10.99
C VAL A 31 -0.21 -33.02 -9.94
N SER A 32 0.71 -33.92 -10.29
CA SER A 32 1.90 -34.28 -9.53
C SER A 32 3.05 -33.27 -9.74
N THR A 33 3.39 -32.62 -8.63
CA THR A 33 4.71 -32.25 -8.07
C THR A 33 5.97 -32.25 -8.96
N ALA A 34 6.49 -31.03 -9.23
CA ALA A 34 7.91 -30.67 -9.20
C ALA A 34 8.06 -29.22 -8.67
N PRO A 35 9.13 -28.85 -7.92
CA PRO A 35 9.11 -27.68 -7.07
C PRO A 35 9.62 -26.42 -7.78
N THR A 36 8.71 -25.49 -8.00
CA THR A 36 9.00 -24.06 -8.09
C THR A 36 8.63 -23.44 -6.74
N PRO A 37 9.23 -22.35 -6.22
CA PRO A 37 8.57 -21.56 -5.18
C PRO A 37 7.42 -20.75 -5.84
N SER A 38 6.57 -21.41 -6.63
CA SER A 38 5.35 -20.89 -7.25
C SER A 38 4.16 -21.31 -6.40
N GLY A 39 4.19 -20.92 -5.13
CA GLY A 39 2.99 -20.88 -4.32
C GLY A 39 2.19 -19.65 -4.74
N ARG A 40 0.93 -19.83 -5.11
CA ARG A 40 -0.01 -18.75 -5.40
C ARG A 40 0.04 -17.73 -4.25
N LEU A 41 0.57 -16.53 -4.50
CA LEU A 41 0.63 -15.47 -3.48
C LEU A 41 -0.79 -15.20 -3.00
N SER A 42 -1.05 -15.50 -1.72
CA SER A 42 -2.37 -15.28 -1.12
C SER A 42 -2.19 -14.65 0.25
N ILE A 43 -3.03 -13.66 0.54
CA ILE A 43 -3.00 -12.94 1.80
C ILE A 43 -3.11 -13.88 3.02
N PRO A 44 -4.00 -14.90 3.05
CA PRO A 44 -4.06 -15.83 4.18
C PRO A 44 -2.77 -16.61 4.41
N GLU A 45 -2.06 -16.99 3.34
CA GLU A 45 -0.78 -17.69 3.42
C GLU A 45 0.32 -16.79 3.99
N ILE A 46 0.37 -15.53 3.57
CA ILE A 46 1.30 -14.53 4.12
C ILE A 46 1.06 -14.32 5.63
N ILE A 47 -0.21 -14.19 6.03
CA ILE A 47 -0.58 -14.08 7.45
C ILE A 47 -0.16 -15.33 8.22
N ARG A 48 -0.44 -16.53 7.69
CA ARG A 48 -0.05 -17.80 8.32
C ARG A 48 1.46 -17.87 8.53
N LYS A 49 2.22 -17.55 7.49
CA LYS A 49 3.68 -17.55 7.50
C LYS A 49 4.24 -16.62 8.58
N LYS A 50 3.77 -15.37 8.63
CA LYS A 50 4.25 -14.42 9.64
C LYS A 50 3.81 -14.79 11.05
N ARG A 51 2.58 -15.29 11.23
CA ARG A 51 2.07 -15.79 12.52
C ARG A 51 2.94 -16.93 13.07
N ASP A 52 3.41 -17.80 12.19
CA ASP A 52 4.27 -18.94 12.53
C ASP A 52 5.74 -18.52 12.75
N GLY A 53 6.06 -17.22 12.65
CA GLY A 53 7.38 -16.65 12.95
C GLY A 53 8.37 -16.72 11.79
N GLN A 54 7.91 -17.02 10.58
CA GLN A 54 8.77 -17.10 9.41
C GLN A 54 8.99 -15.71 8.77
N LYS A 55 10.16 -15.52 8.17
CA LYS A 55 10.53 -14.31 7.42
C LYS A 55 9.69 -14.18 6.14
N LEU A 56 9.19 -12.98 5.88
CA LEU A 56 8.53 -12.63 4.63
C LEU A 56 9.55 -12.29 3.54
N TRP A 57 9.30 -12.76 2.33
CA TRP A 57 10.07 -12.39 1.14
C TRP A 57 9.60 -11.04 0.59
N GLU A 58 10.44 -10.40 -0.22
CA GLU A 58 10.15 -9.08 -0.78
C GLU A 58 8.84 -9.08 -1.59
N GLU A 59 8.59 -10.13 -2.37
CA GLU A 59 7.40 -10.28 -3.20
C GLU A 59 6.13 -10.39 -2.37
N GLU A 60 6.21 -11.04 -1.20
CA GLU A 60 5.07 -11.19 -0.27
C GLU A 60 4.72 -9.83 0.37
N ILE A 61 5.72 -9.05 0.75
CA ILE A 61 5.55 -7.71 1.32
C ILE A 61 4.98 -6.76 0.26
N ARG A 62 5.56 -6.76 -0.94
CA ARG A 62 5.08 -5.97 -2.09
C ARG A 62 3.62 -6.29 -2.41
N TYR A 63 3.27 -7.57 -2.48
CA TYR A 63 1.89 -8.00 -2.74
C TYR A 63 0.92 -7.52 -1.65
N PHE A 64 1.31 -7.62 -0.38
CA PHE A 64 0.50 -7.09 0.73
C PHE A 64 0.29 -5.59 0.63
N VAL A 65 1.35 -4.80 0.44
CA VAL A 65 1.25 -3.33 0.37
C VAL A 65 0.36 -2.89 -0.80
N GLN A 66 0.52 -3.50 -1.98
CA GLN A 66 -0.32 -3.20 -3.15
C GLN A 66 -1.79 -3.57 -2.92
N ALA A 67 -2.06 -4.69 -2.25
CA ALA A 67 -3.42 -5.13 -1.94
C ALA A 67 -4.11 -4.19 -0.92
N VAL A 68 -3.34 -3.59 0.00
CA VAL A 68 -3.82 -2.53 0.91
C VAL A 68 -4.07 -1.23 0.15
N ALA A 69 -3.11 -0.77 -0.66
CA ALA A 69 -3.22 0.49 -1.42
C ALA A 69 -4.38 0.48 -2.42
N SER A 70 -4.66 -0.67 -3.05
CA SER A 70 -5.79 -0.85 -3.96
C SER A 70 -7.15 -1.04 -3.27
N ARG A 71 -7.20 -1.04 -1.92
CA ARG A 71 -8.40 -1.32 -1.11
C ARG A 71 -9.05 -2.68 -1.43
N ALA A 72 -8.27 -3.63 -1.96
CA ALA A 72 -8.75 -4.96 -2.31
C ALA A 72 -8.83 -5.91 -1.10
N MET A 73 -8.24 -5.53 0.04
CA MET A 73 -8.21 -6.32 1.26
C MET A 73 -9.32 -5.95 2.25
N LYS A 74 -9.76 -6.95 3.02
CA LYS A 74 -10.68 -6.74 4.16
C LYS A 74 -9.88 -6.28 5.39
N ASP A 75 -10.44 -5.37 6.18
CA ASP A 75 -9.83 -4.83 7.40
C ASP A 75 -9.38 -5.94 8.38
N GLY A 76 -10.15 -7.03 8.48
CA GLY A 76 -9.79 -8.16 9.32
C GLY A 76 -8.49 -8.85 8.91
N GLN A 77 -8.16 -8.89 7.61
CA GLN A 77 -6.89 -9.46 7.13
C GLN A 77 -5.71 -8.51 7.39
N ILE A 78 -5.94 -7.21 7.27
CA ILE A 78 -4.94 -6.18 7.60
C ILE A 78 -4.60 -6.28 9.09
N GLY A 79 -5.61 -6.27 9.95
CA GLY A 79 -5.44 -6.41 11.40
C GLY A 79 -4.76 -7.71 11.80
N ALA A 80 -5.07 -8.83 11.13
CA ALA A 80 -4.43 -10.11 11.39
C ALA A 80 -2.93 -10.10 11.09
N LEU A 81 -2.50 -9.51 9.97
CA LEU A 81 -1.07 -9.40 9.66
C LEU A 81 -0.36 -8.44 10.61
N LEU A 82 -0.96 -7.30 10.92
CA LEU A 82 -0.40 -6.33 11.88
C LEU A 82 -0.22 -6.95 13.26
N MET A 83 -1.19 -7.76 13.73
CA MET A 83 -1.07 -8.49 14.98
C MET A 83 0.05 -9.53 14.93
N ALA A 84 0.19 -10.28 13.82
CA ALA A 84 1.28 -11.22 13.63
C ALA A 84 2.66 -10.53 13.69
N ILE A 85 2.80 -9.38 13.02
CA ILE A 85 4.00 -8.53 13.07
C ILE A 85 4.26 -8.03 14.50
N ARG A 86 3.23 -7.58 15.22
CA ARG A 86 3.37 -7.10 16.60
C ARG A 86 3.90 -8.18 17.55
N LEU A 87 3.47 -9.41 17.37
CA LEU A 87 3.82 -10.55 18.24
C LEU A 87 5.15 -11.21 17.85
N ARG A 88 5.50 -11.26 16.56
CA ARG A 88 6.71 -11.94 16.06
C ARG A 88 7.86 -10.99 15.71
N GLY A 89 7.58 -9.69 15.60
CA GLY A 89 8.54 -8.70 15.11
C GLY A 89 8.79 -8.80 13.60
N MET A 90 9.73 -8.00 13.13
CA MET A 90 10.25 -8.04 11.76
C MET A 90 11.77 -7.95 11.79
N GLU A 91 12.40 -8.64 10.86
CA GLU A 91 13.83 -8.46 10.60
C GLU A 91 14.09 -7.10 9.92
N PRO A 92 15.32 -6.57 10.03
CA PRO A 92 15.69 -5.29 9.39
C PRO A 92 15.41 -5.27 7.89
N ASP A 93 15.69 -6.37 7.17
CA ASP A 93 15.43 -6.47 5.73
C ASP A 93 13.94 -6.39 5.41
N GLU A 94 13.10 -7.11 6.18
CA GLU A 94 11.65 -7.07 6.01
C GLU A 94 11.13 -5.64 6.24
N THR A 95 11.68 -4.95 7.25
CA THR A 95 11.28 -3.58 7.61
C THR A 95 11.68 -2.61 6.50
N LEU A 96 12.89 -2.73 5.96
CA LEU A 96 13.37 -1.92 4.85
C LEU A 96 12.46 -2.08 3.62
N VAL A 97 12.14 -3.32 3.25
CA VAL A 97 11.26 -3.60 2.13
C VAL A 97 9.87 -3.03 2.38
N LEU A 98 9.29 -3.26 3.57
CA LEU A 98 7.97 -2.74 3.93
C LEU A 98 7.94 -1.22 3.84
N THR A 99 8.91 -0.52 4.42
CA THR A 99 9.00 0.94 4.37
C THR A 99 9.16 1.45 2.94
N ARG A 100 9.99 0.79 2.11
CA ARG A 100 10.19 1.17 0.72
C ARG A 100 8.90 1.02 -0.09
N GLU A 101 8.23 -0.11 0.02
CA GLU A 101 6.99 -0.38 -0.71
C GLU A 101 5.85 0.54 -0.26
N MET A 102 5.76 0.82 1.05
CA MET A 102 4.82 1.83 1.57
C MET A 102 5.11 3.22 1.01
N ALA A 103 6.38 3.65 0.97
CA ALA A 103 6.77 4.94 0.43
C ALA A 103 6.45 5.07 -1.08
N SER A 104 6.63 3.99 -1.86
CA SER A 104 6.32 3.98 -3.30
C SER A 104 4.85 3.71 -3.63
N SER A 105 4.02 3.36 -2.64
CA SER A 105 2.60 3.06 -2.86
C SER A 105 1.77 4.29 -3.23
N GLY A 106 2.25 5.48 -2.86
CA GLY A 106 1.60 6.76 -3.13
C GLY A 106 2.40 7.66 -4.05
N ARG A 107 2.06 8.95 -4.05
CA ARG A 107 2.76 9.97 -4.84
C ARG A 107 4.03 10.44 -4.14
N MET A 108 5.17 10.37 -4.83
CA MET A 108 6.42 10.98 -4.39
C MET A 108 6.43 12.47 -4.74
N LEU A 109 6.69 13.33 -3.75
CA LEU A 109 6.82 14.76 -3.94
C LEU A 109 8.19 15.09 -4.55
N ALA A 110 8.20 15.94 -5.57
CA ALA A 110 9.42 16.46 -6.18
C ALA A 110 9.56 17.96 -5.89
N TRP A 111 10.77 18.38 -5.53
CA TRP A 111 11.07 19.76 -5.16
C TRP A 111 12.10 20.37 -6.11
N PRO A 112 12.15 21.71 -6.25
CA PRO A 112 13.18 22.37 -7.04
C PRO A 112 14.59 22.06 -6.54
N GLU A 113 15.56 21.90 -7.45
CA GLU A 113 16.96 21.58 -7.12
C GLU A 113 17.59 22.59 -6.14
N LYS A 114 17.17 23.87 -6.21
CA LYS A 114 17.59 24.93 -5.27
C LYS A 114 17.21 24.66 -3.81
N TRP A 115 16.30 23.72 -3.53
CA TRP A 115 15.91 23.33 -2.17
C TRP A 115 16.64 22.09 -1.68
N ARG A 116 17.49 21.50 -2.52
CA ARG A 116 18.31 20.35 -2.14
C ARG A 116 19.26 20.74 -1.02
N GLY A 117 19.29 19.94 0.05
CA GLY A 117 20.04 20.24 1.27
C GLY A 117 19.35 21.22 2.24
N LEU A 118 18.23 21.84 1.84
CA LEU A 118 17.40 22.68 2.73
C LEU A 118 16.15 21.95 3.23
N LEU A 119 15.79 20.82 2.61
CA LEU A 119 14.65 20.00 2.99
C LEU A 119 14.92 19.30 4.32
N VAL A 120 14.07 19.57 5.30
CA VAL A 120 14.13 18.98 6.64
C VAL A 120 12.75 18.48 7.04
N ASP A 121 12.72 17.43 7.84
CA ASP A 121 11.49 16.88 8.41
C ASP A 121 11.73 16.53 9.89
N LYS A 122 10.69 16.66 10.71
CA LYS A 122 10.70 16.21 12.10
C LYS A 122 9.48 15.32 12.31
N HIS A 123 9.75 14.08 12.68
CA HIS A 123 8.73 13.15 13.12
C HIS A 123 8.83 12.90 14.63
N SER A 124 7.69 12.66 15.28
CA SER A 124 7.65 12.18 16.66
C SER A 124 7.05 10.79 16.66
N THR A 125 7.62 9.88 17.44
CA THR A 125 7.02 8.56 17.70
C THR A 125 5.70 8.64 18.46
N GLY A 126 5.35 9.83 18.97
CA GLY A 126 4.16 10.09 19.77
C GLY A 126 4.47 10.12 21.26
N GLY A 127 3.75 10.98 21.98
CA GLY A 127 3.87 11.19 23.42
C GLY A 127 2.83 12.20 23.89
N VAL A 128 2.24 11.99 25.06
CA VAL A 128 1.20 12.88 25.59
C VAL A 128 1.80 14.27 25.79
N GLY A 129 1.28 15.26 25.05
CA GLY A 129 1.71 16.65 25.15
C GLY A 129 2.89 17.05 24.26
N ASP A 130 3.35 16.21 23.31
CA ASP A 130 4.35 16.64 22.32
C ASP A 130 3.75 17.65 21.35
N LYS A 131 3.92 18.93 21.68
CA LYS A 131 3.56 20.08 20.84
C LYS A 131 4.77 20.65 20.10
N VAL A 132 5.93 19.98 20.12
CA VAL A 132 7.21 20.55 19.63
C VAL A 132 7.17 20.81 18.13
N SER A 133 6.48 19.98 17.34
CA SER A 133 6.40 20.19 15.90
C SER A 133 5.75 21.53 15.53
N LEU A 134 4.75 21.98 16.30
CA LEU A 134 3.97 23.18 15.98
C LEU A 134 4.80 24.48 15.98
N PRO A 135 5.61 24.81 17.00
CA PRO A 135 6.52 25.95 16.96
C PRO A 135 7.82 25.68 16.18
N LEU A 136 8.24 24.42 16.04
CA LEU A 136 9.51 24.08 15.38
C LEU A 136 9.44 24.29 13.86
N VAL A 137 8.33 23.93 13.22
CA VAL A 137 8.13 24.10 11.77
C VAL A 137 8.32 25.58 11.34
N PRO A 138 7.65 26.58 11.93
CA PRO A 138 7.87 27.99 11.56
C PRO A 138 9.25 28.51 11.98
N ALA A 139 9.83 28.02 13.07
CA ALA A 139 11.19 28.39 13.47
C ALA A 139 12.24 27.95 12.43
N LEU A 140 12.18 26.70 11.97
CA LEU A 140 13.05 26.19 10.92
C LEU A 140 12.81 26.90 9.58
N ALA A 141 11.55 27.22 9.26
CA ALA A 141 11.23 28.00 8.07
C ALA A 141 11.82 29.42 8.11
N ALA A 142 11.82 30.08 9.29
CA ALA A 142 12.44 31.38 9.50
C ALA A 142 13.98 31.32 9.40
N CYS A 143 14.60 30.19 9.75
CA CYS A 143 16.02 29.95 9.54
C CYS A 143 16.40 29.62 8.08
N GLY A 144 15.44 29.63 7.15
CA GLY A 144 15.68 29.41 5.71
C GLY A 144 15.53 27.95 5.27
N CYS A 145 15.25 27.02 6.18
CA CYS A 145 14.99 25.62 5.83
C CYS A 145 13.62 25.46 5.15
N LYS A 146 13.46 24.36 4.41
CA LYS A 146 12.19 23.93 3.82
C LYS A 146 11.69 22.73 4.59
N VAL A 147 10.71 22.98 5.46
CA VAL A 147 10.13 21.92 6.28
C VAL A 147 9.02 21.23 5.50
N SER A 148 9.19 19.95 5.21
CA SER A 148 8.13 19.12 4.62
C SER A 148 7.66 18.12 5.66
N ASP A 149 6.89 18.60 6.64
CA ASP A 149 6.22 17.71 7.58
C ASP A 149 5.09 17.01 6.83
N CYS A 150 5.30 15.73 6.51
CA CYS A 150 4.26 14.86 6.00
C CYS A 150 3.34 14.48 7.17
N TRP A 151 2.55 15.45 7.63
CA TRP A 151 1.35 15.14 8.37
C TRP A 151 0.49 14.24 7.50
N TRP A 152 -0.06 13.17 8.08
CA TRP A 152 -0.82 12.07 7.45
C TRP A 152 -2.06 12.47 6.59
N GLY A 153 -2.19 13.75 6.22
CA GLY A 153 -3.22 14.31 5.35
C GLY A 153 -2.84 14.46 3.87
N CYS A 154 -1.65 14.01 3.43
CA CYS A 154 -1.41 13.83 1.99
C CYS A 154 -2.08 12.53 1.55
N GLN A 155 -3.30 12.65 1.00
CA GLN A 155 -4.20 11.55 0.64
C GLN A 155 -3.48 10.38 -0.04
N ILE A 156 -3.58 9.21 0.61
CA ILE A 156 -3.51 7.87 0.01
C ILE A 156 -4.82 7.62 -0.75
#